data_AF-A0AAP6BM66-F1
#
_entry.id   AF-A0AAP6BM66-F1
#
_cell.length_a   1.000
_cell.length_b   1.000
_cell.length_c   1.000
_cell.angle_alpha   90.00
_cell.angle_beta   90.00
_cell.angle_gamma   90.00
#
_symmetry.space_group_name_H-M   'P 1'
#
loop_
_entity.id
_entity.type
_entity.pdbx_description
1 polymer ?
#
loop_
_entity_poly.entity_id
_entity_poly.type
_entity_poly.pdbx_seq_one_letter_code
_entity_poly.pdbx_strand_id
1 'polypeptide(L)' 'MNTPRADAAPAPLPVDRPTPLDLPTDLQRLRTDLPVAPPAFPDGPPGWLITRYDDVRSALADPRLTNFFSYP' A
#
# COMPACT_ATOMS: atom_id res chain seq x y z
N MET A 1 1.71 17.19 1.01
CA MET A 1 2.67 16.21 0.46
C MET A 1 3.08 15.30 1.60
N ASN A 2 2.44 14.14 1.73
CA ASN A 2 2.87 13.12 2.69
C ASN A 2 4.15 12.51 2.13
N THR A 3 5.31 12.90 2.67
CA THR A 3 6.58 12.30 2.29
C THR A 3 6.56 10.83 2.73
N PRO A 4 6.61 9.87 1.80
CA PRO A 4 6.65 8.46 2.18
C PRO A 4 7.94 8.22 2.96
N ARG A 5 7.83 7.57 4.12
CA ARG A 5 9.01 7.16 4.88
C ARG A 5 9.64 5.98 4.16
N ALA A 6 10.57 6.27 3.24
CA ALA A 6 11.34 5.29 2.48
C ALA A 6 12.21 4.36 3.36
N ASP A 7 12.27 4.62 4.65
CA ASP A 7 12.99 3.86 5.69
C ASP A 7 12.07 2.86 6.44
N ALA A 8 10.79 2.74 6.05
CA ALA A 8 9.93 1.68 6.57
C ALA A 8 10.35 0.33 5.96
N ALA A 9 10.60 -0.67 6.80
CA ALA A 9 10.96 -2.01 6.34
C ALA A 9 9.82 -2.61 5.47
N PRO A 10 10.13 -3.39 4.43
CA PRO A 10 9.13 -4.04 3.60
C PRO A 10 8.19 -4.90 4.45
N ALA A 11 6.88 -4.66 4.34
CA ALA A 11 5.86 -5.38 5.09
C ALA A 11 5.01 -6.26 4.15
N PRO A 12 4.66 -7.49 4.54
CA PRO A 12 3.76 -8.31 3.74
C PRO A 12 2.41 -7.62 3.57
N LEU A 13 1.73 -7.89 2.45
CA LEU A 13 0.40 -7.34 2.21
C LEU A 13 -0.56 -7.85 3.30
N PRO A 14 -1.33 -6.96 3.95
CA PRO A 14 -2.25 -7.34 5.02
C PRO A 14 -3.53 -7.95 4.41
N VAL A 15 -3.43 -9.18 3.92
CA VAL A 15 -4.56 -9.89 3.27
C VAL A 15 -5.30 -10.84 4.22
N ASP A 16 -4.70 -11.13 5.37
CA ASP A 16 -5.27 -12.05 6.37
C ASP A 16 -6.44 -11.40 7.11
N ARG A 17 -7.60 -12.06 7.10
CA ARG A 17 -8.86 -11.54 7.62
C ARG A 17 -9.43 -12.50 8.66
N PRO A 18 -9.80 -12.03 9.86
CA PRO A 18 -10.37 -12.89 10.90
C PRO A 18 -11.77 -13.40 10.53
N THR A 19 -12.56 -12.60 9.81
CA THR A 19 -13.85 -13.02 9.21
C THR A 19 -14.02 -12.44 7.81
N PRO A 20 -14.95 -12.94 6.97
CA PRO A 20 -15.11 -12.47 5.59
C PRO A 20 -15.38 -10.98 5.43
N LEU A 21 -16.04 -10.35 6.42
CA LEU A 21 -16.41 -8.93 6.39
C LEU A 21 -15.50 -8.05 7.25
N ASP A 22 -14.63 -8.64 8.06
CA ASP A 22 -13.70 -7.88 8.86
C ASP A 22 -12.52 -7.36 8.05
N LEU A 23 -12.00 -6.22 8.51
CA LEU A 23 -10.78 -5.68 8.00
C LEU A 23 -9.58 -6.52 8.48
N PRO A 24 -8.54 -6.71 7.66
CA PRO A 24 -7.26 -7.21 8.14
C PRO A 24 -6.75 -6.36 9.31
N THR A 25 -6.38 -7.01 10.41
CA THR A 25 -5.92 -6.32 11.64
C THR A 25 -4.73 -5.42 11.36
N ASP A 26 -3.78 -5.90 10.55
CA ASP A 26 -2.59 -5.14 10.19
C ASP A 26 -2.87 -3.96 9.27
N LEU A 27 -3.99 -3.97 8.55
CA LEU A 27 -4.40 -2.82 7.75
C LEU A 27 -4.79 -1.64 8.64
N GLN A 28 -5.38 -1.86 9.82
CA GLN A 28 -5.70 -0.76 10.76
C GLN A 28 -4.43 -0.08 11.28
N ARG A 29 -3.41 -0.88 11.63
CA ARG A 29 -2.09 -0.38 12.08
C ARG A 29 -1.40 0.39 10.97
N LEU A 30 -1.31 -0.18 9.77
CA LEU A 30 -0.69 0.47 8.62
C LEU A 30 -1.37 1.81 8.29
N ARG A 31 -2.71 1.89 8.33
CA ARG A 31 -3.43 3.14 8.09
C ARG A 31 -3.11 4.26 9.08
N THR A 32 -2.75 3.90 10.31
CA THR A 32 -2.52 4.85 11.41
C THR A 32 -1.05 5.27 11.48
N ASP A 33 -0.15 4.29 11.45
CA ASP A 33 1.26 4.49 11.76
C ASP A 33 2.13 4.69 10.50
N LEU A 34 1.76 4.03 9.39
CA LEU A 34 2.56 3.96 8.16
C LEU A 34 1.66 3.95 6.92
N PRO A 35 0.95 5.07 6.62
CA PRO A 35 -0.09 5.11 5.59
C PRO A 35 0.45 4.87 4.18
N VAL A 36 1.76 5.06 3.97
CA VAL A 36 2.50 4.71 2.75
C VAL A 36 3.72 3.89 3.16
N ALA A 37 3.78 2.63 2.73
CA ALA A 37 4.86 1.70 3.07
C ALA A 37 5.28 0.87 1.85
N PRO A 38 6.55 0.43 1.76
CA PRO A 38 6.96 -0.53 0.74
C PRO A 38 6.38 -1.93 1.06
N PRO A 39 5.65 -2.57 0.13
CA PRO A 39 5.18 -3.94 0.29
C PRO A 39 6.32 -4.94 0.06
N ALA A 40 6.33 -6.00 0.84
CA ALA A 40 7.13 -7.20 0.58
C ALA A 40 6.41 -8.05 -0.47
N PHE A 41 6.69 -7.81 -1.75
CA PHE A 41 6.25 -8.70 -2.83
C PHE A 41 7.16 -9.93 -2.88
N PRO A 42 6.61 -11.16 -2.99
CA PRO A 42 7.40 -12.38 -3.02
C PRO A 42 8.38 -12.46 -4.20
N ASP A 43 8.06 -11.86 -5.36
CA ASP A 43 8.86 -11.96 -6.59
C ASP A 43 8.90 -10.65 -7.43
N GLY A 44 8.54 -9.49 -6.86
CA GLY A 44 8.18 -8.29 -7.64
C GLY A 44 9.12 -7.08 -7.54
N PRO A 45 9.04 -6.11 -8.49
CA PRO A 45 9.70 -4.81 -8.36
C PRO A 45 9.19 -4.05 -7.12
N PRO A 46 10.02 -3.16 -6.55
CA PRO A 46 9.62 -2.38 -5.37
C PRO A 46 8.42 -1.49 -5.74
N GLY A 47 7.30 -1.72 -5.06
CA GLY A 47 6.09 -0.92 -5.18
C GLY A 47 5.85 -0.04 -3.95
N TRP A 48 4.67 0.55 -3.89
CA TRP A 48 4.20 1.30 -2.74
C TRP A 48 2.79 0.83 -2.35
N LEU A 49 2.58 0.56 -1.07
CA LEU A 49 1.28 0.28 -0.49
C LEU A 49 0.74 1.56 0.14
N ILE A 50 -0.38 2.06 -0.39
CA ILE A 50 -1.09 3.23 0.14
C ILE A 50 -2.36 2.73 0.83
N THR A 51 -2.51 3.04 2.12
CA THR A 51 -3.63 2.52 2.92
C THR A 51 -4.63 3.60 3.34
N ARG A 52 -4.22 4.88 3.42
CA ARG A 52 -5.11 5.99 3.80
C ARG A 52 -5.98 6.45 2.63
N TYR A 53 -7.28 6.60 2.88
CA TYR A 53 -8.27 6.93 1.84
C TYR A 53 -7.95 8.22 1.07
N ASP A 54 -7.53 9.28 1.77
CA ASP A 54 -7.23 10.57 1.15
C ASP A 54 -6.04 10.48 0.17
N ASP A 55 -5.00 9.74 0.57
CA ASP A 55 -3.82 9.50 -0.26
C ASP A 55 -4.18 8.61 -1.47
N VAL A 56 -4.98 7.55 -1.27
CA VAL A 56 -5.48 6.70 -2.36
C VAL A 56 -6.30 7.51 -3.35
N ARG A 57 -7.24 8.32 -2.87
CA ARG A 57 -8.09 9.17 -3.71
C ARG A 57 -7.25 10.14 -4.55
N SER A 58 -6.25 10.76 -3.93
CA SER A 58 -5.35 11.69 -4.61
C SER A 58 -4.48 10.98 -5.65
N ALA A 59 -3.94 9.80 -5.31
CA ALA A 59 -3.10 9.02 -6.22
C ALA A 59 -3.88 8.50 -7.43
N LEU A 60 -5.10 8.00 -7.23
CA LEU A 60 -5.96 7.51 -8.32
C LEU A 60 -6.46 8.63 -9.24
N ALA A 61 -6.47 9.87 -8.77
CA ALA A 61 -6.78 11.04 -9.59
C ALA A 61 -5.56 11.61 -10.33
N ASP A 62 -4.34 11.17 -10.01
CA ASP A 62 -3.12 11.67 -10.66
C ASP A 62 -2.92 10.99 -12.02
N PRO A 63 -2.95 11.73 -13.14
CA PRO A 63 -2.76 11.16 -14.48
C PRO A 63 -1.37 10.57 -14.71
N ARG A 64 -0.40 10.83 -13.82
CA ARG A 64 0.93 10.19 -13.86
C ARG A 64 0.87 8.72 -13.46
N LEU A 65 -0.13 8.31 -12.70
CA LEU A 65 -0.32 6.92 -12.31
C LEU A 65 -0.97 6.17 -13.49
N THR A 66 -0.19 5.31 -14.13
CA THR A 66 -0.68 4.50 -15.25
C THR A 66 -0.79 3.04 -14.84
N ASN A 67 -1.78 2.33 -15.37
CA ASN A 67 -1.96 0.90 -15.14
C ASN A 67 -1.14 0.04 -16.13
N PHE A 68 -0.19 0.64 -16.85
CA PHE A 68 0.64 -0.09 -17.79
C PHE A 68 1.75 -0.82 -17.03
N PHE A 69 1.61 -2.13 -16.92
CA PHE A 69 2.63 -3.00 -16.39
C PHE A 69 3.22 -3.80 -17.57
N SER A 70 4.49 -3.57 -17.87
CA SER A 70 5.21 -4.33 -18.91
C SER A 70 5.95 -5.48 -18.24
N TYR A 71 5.48 -6.70 -18.42
CA TYR A 71 6.27 -7.91 -18.13
C TYR A 71 6.84 -8.43 -19.47
N PRO A 72 8.13 -8.79 -19.55
CA PRO A 72 8.70 -9.45 -20.73
C PRO A 72 8.16 -10.87 -20.91
#